data_AF-A0A920GKJ4-F1
#
_entry.id   AF-A0A920GKJ4-F1
#
_cell.length_a   1.000
_cell.length_b   1.000
_cell.length_c   1.000
_cell.angle_alpha   90.00
_cell.angle_beta   90.00
_cell.angle_gamma   90.00
#
_symmetry.space_group_name_H-M   'P 1'
#
loop_
_entity.id
_entity.type
_entity.pdbx_description
1 polymer ?
#
loop_
_entity_poly.entity_id
_entity_poly.type
_entity_poly.pdbx_seq_one_letter_code
_entity_poly.pdbx_strand_id
1 'polypeptide(L)' 'MRTAHPVSASDNVPVVCFAPTPYSGNYYKLLMQNLAQDRLVIAPDYPGLGQSDRPDRALDIADHADIMAEC' A
#
# COMPACT_ATOMS: atom_id res chain seq x y z
N MET A 1 5.93 -4.28 -1.12
CA MET A 1 4.92 -3.94 -0.09
C MET A 1 5.60 -3.26 1.09
N ARG A 2 5.03 -2.17 1.60
CA ARG A 2 5.48 -1.52 2.85
C ARG A 2 4.40 -1.60 3.93
N THR A 3 4.84 -1.88 5.15
CA THR A 3 3.99 -1.89 6.34
C THR A 3 4.61 -1.02 7.42
N ALA A 4 3.78 -0.33 8.18
CA ALA A 4 4.16 0.37 9.41
C ALA A 4 3.22 -0.11 10.53
N HIS A 5 3.82 -0.62 11.60
CA HIS A 5 3.10 -1.22 12.71
C HIS A 5 2.90 -0.20 13.85
N PRO A 6 1.78 -0.30 14.58
CA PRO A 6 1.51 0.54 15.73
C PRO A 6 2.57 0.35 16.82
N VAL A 7 2.87 1.40 17.58
CA VAL A 7 3.87 1.38 18.67
C VAL A 7 3.45 0.46 19.82
N SER A 8 2.16 0.17 19.95
CA SER A 8 1.57 -0.76 20.91
C SER A 8 0.46 -1.58 20.25
N ALA A 9 -0.02 -2.63 20.91
CA ALA A 9 -1.17 -3.39 20.42
C ALA A 9 -2.35 -2.44 20.21
N SER A 10 -3.01 -2.56 19.06
CA SER A 10 -4.07 -1.65 18.62
C SER A 10 -5.20 -2.45 17.99
N ASP A 11 -6.43 -2.13 18.39
CA ASP A 11 -7.67 -2.61 17.77
C ASP A 11 -8.21 -1.63 16.72
N ASN A 12 -7.49 -0.55 16.43
CA ASN A 12 -7.90 0.43 15.43
C ASN A 12 -7.90 -0.17 14.02
N VAL A 13 -8.88 0.26 13.22
CA VAL A 13 -9.03 -0.17 11.82
C VAL A 13 -7.76 0.18 11.02
N PRO A 14 -7.15 -0.80 10.33
CA PRO A 14 -5.99 -0.56 9.47
C PRO A 14 -6.30 0.42 8.33
N VAL A 15 -5.25 1.10 7.85
CA VAL A 15 -5.34 1.97 6.68
C VAL A 15 -4.50 1.38 5.55
N VAL A 16 -5.10 1.28 4.36
CA VAL A 16 -4.40 0.90 3.13
C VAL A 16 -4.27 2.13 2.22
N CYS A 17 -3.04 2.44 1.81
CA CYS A 17 -2.72 3.63 1.00
C CYS A 17 -2.30 3.23 -0.41
N PHE A 18 -3.13 3.56 -1.41
CA PHE A 18 -2.83 3.37 -2.82
C PHE A 18 -2.24 4.64 -3.44
N ALA A 19 -0.99 4.57 -3.90
CA ALA A 19 -0.26 5.72 -4.43
C ALA A 19 -0.72 6.10 -5.84
N PRO A 20 -0.79 7.39 -6.21
CA PRO A 20 -1.06 7.79 -7.59
C PRO A 20 0.02 7.25 -8.55
N THR A 21 -0.37 6.78 -9.73
CA THR A 21 0.60 6.39 -10.78
C THR A 21 1.41 7.61 -11.25
N PRO A 22 2.74 7.52 -11.44
CA PRO A 22 3.60 6.33 -11.41
C PRO A 22 4.38 6.15 -10.08
N TYR A 23 3.86 6.64 -8.95
CA TYR A 23 4.53 6.50 -7.65
C TYR A 23 4.33 5.11 -7.04
N SER A 24 5.16 4.80 -6.05
CA SER A 24 5.08 3.59 -5.23
C SER A 24 4.64 3.94 -3.80
N GLY A 25 4.44 2.94 -2.94
CA GLY A 25 4.11 3.12 -1.53
C GLY A 25 5.09 4.00 -0.75
N ASN A 26 6.29 4.26 -1.28
CA ASN A 26 7.23 5.27 -0.76
C ASN A 26 6.59 6.66 -0.64
N TYR A 27 5.60 6.99 -1.47
CA TYR A 27 4.89 8.26 -1.44
C TYR A 27 4.33 8.60 -0.05
N TYR A 28 3.93 7.58 0.71
CA TYR A 28 3.30 7.74 2.03
C TYR A 28 4.27 7.61 3.21
N LYS A 29 5.59 7.52 3.00
CA LYS A 29 6.55 7.21 4.07
C LYS A 29 6.36 8.07 5.33
N LEU A 30 6.21 9.38 5.20
CA LEU A 30 6.03 10.29 6.33
C LEU A 30 4.65 10.16 6.97
N LEU A 31 3.60 9.98 6.16
CA LEU A 31 2.23 9.76 6.66
C LEU A 31 2.13 8.46 7.45
N MET A 32 2.72 7.38 6.94
CA MET A 32 2.76 6.08 7.61
C MET A 32 3.41 6.18 8.98
N GLN A 33 4.50 6.94 9.14
CA GLN A 33 5.15 7.13 10.44
C GLN A 33 4.24 7.81 11.47
N ASN A 34 3.38 8.73 11.03
CA ASN A 34 2.44 9.43 11.90
C ASN A 34 1.21 8.59 12.24
N LEU A 35 0.63 7.89 11.26
CA LEU A 35 -0.53 7.04 11.48
C LEU A 35 -0.18 5.74 12.24
N ALA A 36 1.02 5.20 12.04
CA ALA A 36 1.50 4.03 12.77
C ALA A 36 1.86 4.31 14.23
N GLN A 37 1.44 5.44 14.79
CA GLN A 37 1.43 5.59 16.25
C GLN A 37 0.35 4.70 16.87
N ASP A 38 -0.81 4.57 16.22
CA ASP A 38 -1.99 3.94 16.82
C ASP A 38 -2.71 2.91 15.94
N ARG A 39 -2.28 2.65 14.70
CA ARG A 39 -2.88 1.63 13.81
C ARG A 39 -1.91 1.03 12.83
N LEU A 40 -2.29 -0.10 12.23
CA LEU A 40 -1.55 -0.68 11.10
C LEU A 40 -1.74 0.18 9.86
N VAL A 41 -0.65 0.46 9.16
CA VAL A 41 -0.68 1.16 7.86
C VAL A 41 0.04 0.33 6.82
N ILE A 42 -0.62 0.11 5.69
CA ILE A 42 -0.11 -0.70 4.58
C ILE A 42 -0.07 0.17 3.32
N ALA A 43 1.04 0.15 2.61
CA ALA A 43 1.20 0.81 1.31
C ALA A 43 1.74 -0.22 0.30
N PRO A 44 0.86 -0.95 -0.42
CA PRO A 44 1.28 -1.85 -1.48
C PRO A 44 1.73 -1.06 -2.72
N ASP A 45 2.55 -1.69 -3.55
CA ASP A 45 2.93 -1.13 -4.85
C ASP A 45 2.08 -1.81 -5.93
N TYR A 46 1.52 -1.03 -6.86
CA TYR A 46 0.84 -1.59 -8.03
C TYR A 46 1.80 -2.47 -8.85
N PRO A 47 1.31 -3.50 -9.58
CA PRO A 47 2.12 -4.31 -10.48
C PRO A 47 2.96 -3.44 -11.42
N GLY A 48 4.26 -3.72 -11.49
CA GLY A 48 5.22 -2.97 -12.29
C GLY A 48 5.72 -1.65 -11.69
N LEU A 49 5.27 -1.28 -10.49
CA LEU A 49 5.79 -0.13 -9.74
C LEU A 49 6.54 -0.57 -8.48
N GLY A 50 7.51 0.26 -8.06
CA GLY A 50 8.23 0.04 -6.81
C GLY A 50 9.00 -1.28 -6.77
N GLN A 51 8.56 -2.20 -5.93
CA GLN A 51 9.14 -3.55 -5.78
C GLN A 51 8.21 -4.67 -6.27
N SER A 52 7.08 -4.34 -6.91
CA SER A 52 6.14 -5.33 -7.45
C SER A 52 6.52 -5.77 -8.86
N ASP A 53 6.32 -7.05 -9.16
CA ASP A 53 6.59 -7.62 -10.48
C ASP A 53 5.78 -6.93 -11.59
N ARG A 54 6.38 -6.85 -12.78
CA ARG A 54 5.74 -6.21 -13.94
C ARG A 54 4.78 -7.18 -14.63
N PRO A 55 3.53 -6.78 -14.87
CA PRO A 55 2.58 -7.62 -15.59
C PRO A 55 2.96 -7.74 -17.07
N ASP A 56 2.61 -8.89 -17.68
CA ASP A 56 2.88 -9.20 -19.09
C ASP A 56 1.95 -8.44 -20.06
N ARG A 57 0.89 -7.82 -19.53
CA ARG A 57 -0.08 -7.00 -20.27
C ARG A 57 -0.33 -5.67 -19.56
N ALA A 58 -0.92 -4.73 -20.28
CA ALA A 58 -1.50 -3.55 -19.67
C ALA A 58 -2.66 -3.96 -18.75
N LEU A 59 -2.75 -3.29 -17.60
CA LEU A 59 -3.82 -3.45 -16.62
C LEU A 59 -4.71 -2.21 -16.65
N ASP A 60 -6.01 -2.41 -16.51
CA ASP A 60 -6.95 -1.31 -16.25
C ASP A 60 -7.21 -1.13 -14.74
N ILE A 61 -8.10 -0.21 -14.38
CA ILE A 61 -8.42 0.08 -12.98
C ILE A 61 -9.09 -1.13 -12.29
N ALA A 62 -9.91 -1.90 -13.01
CA ALA A 62 -10.58 -3.06 -12.45
C ALA A 62 -9.58 -4.19 -12.17
N ASP A 63 -8.68 -4.46 -13.11
CA ASP A 63 -7.57 -5.40 -12.92
C ASP A 63 -6.75 -5.05 -11.68
N HIS A 64 -6.41 -3.76 -11.53
CA HIS A 64 -5.69 -3.28 -10.35
C HIS A 64 -6.50 -3.46 -9.06
N ALA A 65 -7.81 -3.20 -9.07
CA ALA A 65 -8.65 -3.36 -7.90
C ALA A 65 -8.74 -4.83 -7.45
N ASP A 66 -8.92 -5.76 -8.39
CA ASP A 66 -9.01 -7.19 -8.11
C ASP A 66 -7.70 -7.72 -7.51
N ILE A 67 -6.55 -7.39 -8.13
CA ILE A 67 -5.23 -7.79 -7.62
C ILE A 67 -4.99 -7.25 -6.20
N MET A 68 -5.40 -6.01 -5.93
CA MET A 68 -5.18 -5.37 -4.63
C MET A 68 -6.11 -5.89 -3.54
N ALA A 69 -7.27 -6.45 -3.90
CA ALA A 69 -8.21 -7.04 -2.94
C ALA A 69 -7.75 -8.39 -2.38
N GLU A 70 -6.85 -9.09 -3.10
CA GLU A 70 -6.29 -10.37 -2.69
C GLU A 70 -5.03 -10.25 -1.81
N CYS A 71 -4.49 -9.03 -1.66
CA CYS A 71 -3.29 -8.72 -0.87
C CYS A 71 -3.60 -8.48 0.62
#